data_AF-A0A286YE23-F1
#
_entry.id   AF-A0A286YE23-F1
#
_cell.length_a   1.000
_cell.length_b   1.000
_cell.length_c   1.000
_cell.angle_alpha   90.00
_cell.angle_beta   90.00
_cell.angle_gamma   90.00
#
_symmetry.space_group_name_H-M   'P 1'
#
loop_
_entity.id
_entity.type
_entity.pdbx_description
1 polymer ?
#
loop_
_entity_poly.entity_id
_entity_poly.type
_entity_poly.pdbx_seq_one_letter_code
_entity_poly.pdbx_strand_id
1 'polypeptide(L)'
;MAANLWLILGLLASHSSDLAAVREAPPTAVTTPIQNLHIDPAHYTLSWDPAPGADITTGAFCRKGRDIFVWADPGLARCSFQSLSLCHVTNFTVFLGKDRAVAGSIQFPPDDDGDHEAAAQDLRCWVHEGQLSCQWERGPKATGDVHYRMFWRDVRLGPAHNRECPHYHSLDVNTAGPAPHGGHEGC
;
A
#
# COMPACT_ATOMS: atom_id res chain seq x y z
N MET A 1 29.23 -61.14 -75.52
CA MET A 1 28.95 -59.95 -76.36
C MET A 1 28.21 -58.93 -75.50
N ALA A 2 28.61 -57.67 -75.61
CA ALA A 2 28.41 -56.57 -74.68
C ALA A 2 26.95 -56.29 -74.25
N ALA A 3 26.77 -55.91 -72.99
CA ALA A 3 25.61 -55.15 -72.52
C ALA A 3 26.09 -53.79 -72.02
N ASN A 4 25.59 -52.73 -72.65
CA ASN A 4 25.96 -51.34 -72.43
C ASN A 4 25.42 -50.80 -71.10
N LEU A 5 26.28 -50.10 -70.36
CA LEU A 5 25.94 -49.24 -69.23
C LEU A 5 25.18 -47.99 -69.70
N TRP A 6 24.10 -47.65 -69.01
CA TRP A 6 23.56 -46.29 -68.94
C TRP A 6 23.39 -45.91 -67.46
N LEU A 7 24.19 -44.96 -66.99
CA LEU A 7 24.00 -44.30 -65.70
C LEU A 7 22.96 -43.18 -65.87
N ILE A 8 21.83 -43.28 -65.16
CA ILE A 8 20.95 -42.14 -64.91
C ILE A 8 21.28 -41.61 -63.52
N LEU A 9 21.81 -40.39 -63.49
CA LEU A 9 22.12 -39.64 -62.27
C LEU A 9 20.81 -39.04 -61.72
N GLY A 10 20.27 -39.62 -60.65
CA GLY A 10 19.12 -39.08 -59.94
C GLY A 10 19.56 -38.16 -58.80
N LEU A 11 19.25 -36.86 -58.91
CA LEU A 11 19.36 -35.90 -57.80
C LEU A 11 18.22 -36.18 -56.80
N LEU A 12 18.54 -36.79 -55.66
CA LEU A 12 17.67 -36.78 -54.49
C LEU A 12 17.87 -35.45 -53.76
N ALA A 13 16.91 -34.54 -53.92
CA ALA A 13 16.77 -33.40 -53.03
C ALA A 13 16.28 -33.92 -51.68
N SER A 14 17.18 -34.01 -50.70
CA SER A 14 16.86 -34.32 -49.31
C SER A 14 16.18 -33.11 -48.67
N HIS A 15 14.85 -33.16 -48.54
CA HIS A 15 14.12 -32.28 -47.64
C HIS A 15 14.27 -32.82 -46.21
N SER A 16 15.27 -32.35 -45.47
CA SER A 16 15.28 -32.46 -44.01
C SER A 16 14.49 -31.28 -43.44
N SER A 17 13.22 -31.48 -43.14
CA SER A 17 12.49 -30.58 -42.26
C SER A 17 12.99 -30.82 -40.83
N ASP A 18 14.07 -30.13 -40.46
CA ASP A 18 14.42 -29.96 -39.05
C ASP A 18 13.36 -29.05 -38.42
N LEU A 19 12.34 -29.68 -37.82
CA LEU A 19 11.50 -29.06 -36.81
C LEU A 19 12.41 -28.81 -35.60
N ALA A 20 13.11 -27.68 -35.62
CA ALA A 20 13.69 -27.12 -34.42
C ALA A 20 12.55 -26.88 -33.43
N ALA A 21 12.38 -27.81 -32.50
CA ALA A 21 11.58 -27.58 -31.31
C ALA A 21 12.19 -26.36 -30.63
N VAL A 22 11.52 -25.20 -30.80
CA VAL A 22 11.79 -24.01 -30.01
C VAL A 22 11.60 -24.45 -28.57
N ARG A 23 12.72 -24.68 -27.88
CA ARG A 23 12.74 -24.88 -26.45
C ARG A 23 12.31 -23.55 -25.86
N GLU A 24 11.02 -23.42 -25.66
CA GLU A 24 10.45 -22.34 -24.87
C GLU A 24 11.16 -22.42 -23.53
N ALA A 25 12.02 -21.43 -23.28
CA ALA A 25 12.70 -21.32 -22.00
C ALA A 25 11.61 -21.35 -20.92
N PRO A 26 11.80 -22.09 -19.80
CA PRO A 26 10.88 -22.02 -18.68
C PRO A 26 10.66 -20.54 -18.37
N PRO A 27 9.42 -20.06 -18.17
CA PRO A 27 9.19 -18.68 -17.84
C PRO A 27 10.09 -18.37 -16.65
N THR A 28 11.05 -17.47 -16.85
CA THR A 28 11.98 -17.06 -15.82
C THR A 28 11.11 -16.56 -14.68
N ALA A 29 10.94 -17.37 -13.63
CA ALA A 29 10.15 -16.98 -12.48
C ALA A 29 10.85 -15.75 -11.91
N VAL A 30 10.28 -14.58 -12.15
CA VAL A 30 10.75 -13.32 -11.56
C VAL A 30 10.57 -13.50 -10.07
N THR A 31 11.64 -13.94 -9.41
CA THR A 31 11.62 -14.16 -7.96
C THR A 31 11.76 -12.77 -7.37
N THR A 32 10.68 -12.25 -6.80
CA THR A 32 10.77 -10.98 -6.08
C THR A 32 11.72 -11.17 -4.90
N PRO A 33 12.66 -10.23 -4.66
CA PRO A 33 13.69 -10.38 -3.63
C PRO A 33 13.13 -10.36 -2.20
N ILE A 34 11.84 -10.02 -2.05
CA ILE A 34 11.10 -9.99 -0.80
C ILE A 34 9.80 -10.79 -0.92
N GLN A 35 9.32 -11.27 0.23
CA GLN A 35 8.07 -12.00 0.40
C GLN A 35 7.29 -11.43 1.60
N ASN A 36 6.01 -11.80 1.74
CA ASN A 36 5.16 -11.46 2.90
C ASN A 36 5.21 -9.98 3.32
N LEU A 37 5.19 -9.07 2.35
CA LEU A 37 5.14 -7.64 2.60
C LEU A 37 3.84 -7.27 3.32
N HIS A 38 3.93 -6.70 4.51
CA HIS A 38 2.75 -6.35 5.31
C HIS A 38 3.00 -5.11 6.17
N ILE A 39 1.90 -4.47 6.58
CA ILE A 39 1.91 -3.34 7.51
C ILE A 39 1.35 -3.79 8.85
N ASP A 40 2.08 -3.48 9.92
CA ASP A 40 1.60 -3.60 11.29
C ASP A 40 1.24 -2.20 11.81
N PRO A 41 -0.07 -1.88 11.88
CA PRO A 41 -0.53 -0.57 12.30
C PRO A 41 -0.33 -0.28 13.78
N ALA A 42 -0.13 -1.31 14.63
CA ALA A 42 0.08 -1.11 16.06
C ALA A 42 1.49 -0.58 16.36
N HIS A 43 2.46 -0.98 15.53
CA HIS A 43 3.87 -0.59 15.68
C HIS A 43 4.35 0.40 14.61
N TYR A 44 3.47 0.79 13.68
CA TYR A 44 3.77 1.67 12.54
C TYR A 44 4.87 1.14 11.63
N THR A 45 4.92 -0.17 11.44
CA THR A 45 5.99 -0.81 10.67
C THR A 45 5.47 -1.35 9.34
N LEU A 46 6.31 -1.23 8.31
CA LEU A 46 6.23 -2.00 7.08
C LEU A 46 7.31 -3.07 7.14
N SER A 47 6.95 -4.34 7.07
CA SER A 47 7.88 -5.47 7.23
C SER A 47 7.76 -6.43 6.06
N TRP A 48 8.84 -7.16 5.78
CA TRP A 48 8.91 -8.16 4.73
C TRP A 48 9.88 -9.29 5.10
N ASP A 49 9.73 -10.42 4.44
CA ASP A 49 10.63 -11.55 4.56
C ASP A 49 11.66 -11.53 3.43
N PRO A 50 12.96 -11.66 3.71
CA PRO A 50 13.97 -11.88 2.68
C PRO A 50 13.75 -13.17 1.91
N ALA A 51 13.89 -13.14 0.59
CA ALA A 51 14.00 -14.37 -0.18
C ALA A 51 15.25 -15.17 0.26
N PRO A 52 15.22 -16.51 0.23
CA PRO A 52 16.36 -17.33 0.60
C PRO A 52 17.64 -16.94 -0.16
N GLY A 53 18.70 -16.61 0.56
CA GLY A 53 20.00 -16.21 -0.02
C GLY A 53 20.13 -14.74 -0.43
N ALA A 54 19.10 -13.91 -0.21
CA ALA A 54 19.16 -12.48 -0.51
C ALA A 54 19.68 -11.68 0.71
N ASP A 55 20.78 -10.94 0.55
CA ASP A 55 21.19 -9.89 1.49
C ASP A 55 20.43 -8.61 1.16
N ILE A 56 19.34 -8.37 1.88
CA ILE A 56 18.46 -7.21 1.68
C ILE A 56 18.41 -6.27 2.87
N THR A 57 19.14 -6.57 3.95
CA THR A 57 19.22 -5.68 5.11
C THR A 57 20.10 -4.46 4.83
N THR A 58 21.02 -4.59 3.88
CA THR A 58 22.00 -3.55 3.58
C THR A 58 21.46 -2.61 2.49
N GLY A 59 21.05 -1.40 2.88
CA GLY A 59 20.63 -0.35 1.95
C GLY A 59 19.18 -0.41 1.48
N ALA A 60 18.32 -1.16 2.18
CA ALA A 60 16.88 -1.09 1.96
C ALA A 60 16.30 0.22 2.51
N PHE A 61 15.32 0.77 1.81
CA PHE A 61 14.53 1.90 2.30
C PHE A 61 13.10 1.83 1.76
N CYS A 62 12.20 2.48 2.47
CA CYS A 62 10.78 2.51 2.17
C CYS A 62 10.35 3.92 1.78
N ARG A 63 9.34 4.00 0.91
CA ARG A 63 8.61 5.23 0.61
C ARG A 63 7.16 5.09 1.06
N LYS A 64 6.69 6.06 1.84
CA LYS A 64 5.26 6.25 2.17
C LYS A 64 4.72 7.39 1.31
N GLY A 65 3.66 7.12 0.55
CA GLY A 65 3.10 8.10 -0.37
C GLY A 65 4.09 8.50 -1.47
N ARG A 66 4.30 9.80 -1.67
CA ARG A 66 5.14 10.33 -2.76
C ARG A 66 6.55 10.73 -2.32
N ASP A 67 6.71 11.16 -1.09
CA ASP A 67 7.83 12.00 -0.66
C ASP A 67 8.45 11.58 0.68
N ILE A 68 7.77 10.76 1.48
CA ILE A 68 8.29 10.31 2.78
C ILE A 68 9.18 9.09 2.56
N PHE A 69 10.49 9.26 2.70
CA PHE A 69 11.47 8.17 2.62
C PHE A 69 12.03 7.83 4.01
N VAL A 70 12.10 6.54 4.32
CA VAL A 70 12.59 6.02 5.60
C VAL A 70 13.54 4.86 5.33
N TRP A 71 14.73 4.88 5.93
CA TRP A 71 15.65 3.75 5.85
C TRP A 71 15.11 2.55 6.61
N ALA A 72 15.43 1.35 6.13
CA ALA A 72 15.16 0.14 6.92
C ALA A 72 15.91 0.20 8.24
N ASP A 73 15.29 -0.35 9.28
CA ASP A 73 15.88 -0.38 10.60
C ASP A 73 17.14 -1.26 10.59
N PRO A 74 18.24 -0.87 11.27
CA PRO A 74 19.51 -1.58 11.19
C PRO A 74 19.38 -3.08 11.49
N GLY A 75 19.75 -3.92 10.51
CA GLY A 75 19.71 -5.38 10.63
C GLY A 75 18.31 -6.01 10.58
N LEU A 76 17.28 -5.22 10.26
CA LEU A 76 15.89 -5.69 10.24
C LEU A 76 15.27 -5.46 8.85
N ALA A 77 14.44 -6.41 8.43
CA ALA A 77 13.66 -6.32 7.19
C ALA A 77 12.35 -5.54 7.43
N ARG A 78 12.48 -4.32 7.99
CA ARG A 78 11.35 -3.44 8.29
C ARG A 78 11.72 -1.97 8.23
N CYS A 79 10.74 -1.11 7.97
CA CYS A 79 10.82 0.33 8.14
C CYS A 79 9.82 0.79 9.20
N SER A 80 10.26 1.66 10.12
CA SER A 80 9.42 2.26 11.15
C SER A 80 8.98 3.67 10.79
N PHE A 81 7.67 3.92 10.71
CA PHE A 81 7.11 5.24 10.44
C PHE A 81 6.68 5.93 11.73
N GLN A 82 6.62 7.27 11.71
CA GLN A 82 6.10 8.04 12.85
C GLN A 82 4.57 7.96 12.97
N SER A 83 3.89 7.71 11.87
CA SER A 83 2.43 7.62 11.81
C SER A 83 1.98 6.82 10.59
N LEU A 84 0.80 6.21 10.69
CA LEU A 84 0.07 5.61 9.59
C LEU A 84 -1.35 6.15 9.61
N SER A 85 -1.90 6.50 8.43
CA SER A 85 -3.32 6.78 8.33
C SER A 85 -4.07 5.46 8.29
N LEU A 86 -5.14 5.34 9.07
CA LEU A 86 -6.06 4.19 9.03
C LEU A 86 -7.23 4.45 8.07
N CYS A 87 -7.33 5.64 7.47
CA CYS A 87 -8.47 6.06 6.66
C CYS A 87 -8.05 6.44 5.24
N HIS A 88 -6.89 7.07 5.06
CA HIS A 88 -6.41 7.50 3.75
C HIS A 88 -5.52 6.42 3.13
N VAL A 89 -6.03 5.79 2.08
CA VAL A 89 -5.29 4.81 1.29
C VAL A 89 -3.98 5.43 0.81
N THR A 90 -2.87 4.89 1.30
CA THR A 90 -1.53 5.35 1.03
C THR A 90 -0.72 4.20 0.43
N ASN A 91 0.03 4.47 -0.63
CA ASN A 91 0.93 3.48 -1.22
C ASN A 91 2.27 3.46 -0.47
N PHE A 92 2.75 2.27 -0.13
CA PHE A 92 4.01 2.02 0.53
C PHE A 92 4.87 1.16 -0.39
N THR A 93 6.09 1.62 -0.70
CA THR A 93 6.99 0.94 -1.63
C THR A 93 8.32 0.63 -0.94
N VAL A 94 8.81 -0.60 -1.07
CA VAL A 94 10.14 -1.01 -0.61
C VAL A 94 11.11 -0.94 -1.78
N PHE A 95 12.27 -0.37 -1.53
CA PHE A 95 13.37 -0.27 -2.47
C PHE A 95 14.59 -0.98 -1.91
N LEU A 96 15.32 -1.67 -2.78
CA LEU A 96 16.56 -2.37 -2.43
C LEU A 96 17.73 -1.84 -3.27
N GLY A 97 18.93 -1.99 -2.73
CA GLY A 97 20.16 -1.74 -3.45
C GLY A 97 20.44 -0.26 -3.75
N LYS A 98 21.63 -0.01 -4.31
CA LYS A 98 22.08 1.34 -4.70
C LYS A 98 21.33 1.89 -5.91
N ASP A 99 20.84 1.00 -6.76
CA ASP A 99 20.02 1.27 -7.94
C ASP A 99 18.57 1.64 -7.60
N ARG A 100 18.18 1.52 -6.32
CA ARG A 100 16.82 1.84 -5.84
C ARG A 100 15.77 1.03 -6.62
N ALA A 101 16.03 -0.24 -6.86
CA ALA A 101 15.08 -1.12 -7.52
C ALA A 101 13.84 -1.31 -6.63
N VAL A 102 12.65 -1.22 -7.24
CA VAL A 102 11.39 -1.51 -6.53
C VAL A 102 11.34 -3.00 -6.23
N ALA A 103 11.30 -3.35 -4.94
CA ALA A 103 11.22 -4.73 -4.48
C ALA A 103 9.77 -5.18 -4.22
N GLY A 104 8.90 -4.25 -3.81
CA GLY A 104 7.48 -4.51 -3.63
C GLY A 104 6.72 -3.25 -3.24
N SER A 105 5.40 -3.30 -3.37
CA SER A 105 4.50 -2.21 -3.01
C SER A 105 3.21 -2.76 -2.41
N ILE A 106 2.64 -2.05 -1.44
CA ILE A 106 1.37 -2.38 -0.81
C ILE A 106 0.60 -1.09 -0.51
N GLN A 107 -0.72 -1.14 -0.58
CA GLN A 107 -1.60 -0.04 -0.15
C GLN A 107 -2.11 -0.29 1.26
N PHE A 108 -2.18 0.76 2.07
CA PHE A 108 -2.74 0.71 3.41
C PHE A 108 -3.47 2.01 3.78
N PRO A 109 -4.66 1.94 4.41
CA PRO A 109 -5.47 0.72 4.57
C PRO A 109 -5.81 0.09 3.21
N PRO A 110 -6.22 -1.19 3.16
CA PRO A 110 -6.79 -1.76 1.95
C PRO A 110 -7.93 -0.88 1.46
N ASP A 111 -8.05 -0.73 0.15
CA ASP A 111 -9.22 -0.08 -0.45
C ASP A 111 -10.39 -1.06 -0.31
N ASP A 112 -11.13 -0.94 0.78
CA ASP A 112 -12.42 -1.58 0.91
C ASP A 112 -13.44 -0.69 0.18
N ASP A 113 -14.36 -1.27 -0.60
CA ASP A 113 -15.41 -0.54 -1.32
C ASP A 113 -16.45 0.12 -0.37
N GLY A 114 -16.03 0.51 0.84
CA GLY A 114 -16.83 1.22 1.81
C GLY A 114 -17.25 2.60 1.29
N ASP A 115 -18.30 3.15 1.92
CA ASP A 115 -18.75 4.50 1.61
C ASP A 115 -17.80 5.54 2.23
N HIS A 116 -16.62 5.68 1.64
CA HIS A 116 -15.60 6.66 2.06
C HIS A 116 -16.14 8.09 2.11
N GLU A 117 -17.18 8.39 1.33
CA GLU A 117 -17.85 9.69 1.30
C GLU A 117 -18.85 9.87 2.44
N ALA A 118 -19.14 8.83 3.22
CA ALA A 118 -19.86 8.95 4.49
C ALA A 118 -18.94 9.27 5.68
N ALA A 119 -17.61 9.20 5.51
CA ALA A 119 -16.66 9.56 6.56
C ALA A 119 -16.65 11.08 6.82
N ALA A 120 -16.29 11.47 8.06
CA ALA A 120 -16.09 12.87 8.41
C ALA A 120 -14.99 13.51 7.54
N GLN A 121 -15.19 14.75 7.12
CA GLN A 121 -14.28 15.52 6.28
C GLN A 121 -13.75 16.75 7.01
N ASP A 122 -12.69 17.36 6.48
CA ASP A 122 -12.13 18.62 6.97
C ASP A 122 -11.83 18.67 8.47
N LEU A 123 -11.32 17.55 9.01
CA LEU A 123 -10.88 17.45 10.39
C LEU A 123 -9.75 18.44 10.66
N ARG A 124 -10.03 19.40 11.54
CA ARG A 124 -9.07 20.42 11.99
C ARG A 124 -9.02 20.39 13.50
N CYS A 125 -7.82 20.42 14.06
CA CYS A 125 -7.61 20.40 15.49
C CYS A 125 -6.66 21.53 15.91
N TRP A 126 -6.91 22.13 17.06
CA TRP A 126 -6.07 23.16 17.66
C TRP A 126 -6.00 22.99 19.18
N VAL A 127 -4.93 23.47 19.78
CA VAL A 127 -4.76 23.47 21.24
C VAL A 127 -4.94 24.89 21.75
N HIS A 128 -5.81 25.08 22.72
CA HIS A 128 -6.04 26.37 23.38
C HIS A 128 -6.27 26.14 24.87
N GLU A 129 -5.71 27.01 25.72
CA GLU A 129 -5.87 26.94 27.18
C GLU A 129 -5.58 25.57 27.83
N GLY A 130 -4.68 24.78 27.23
CA GLY A 130 -4.33 23.43 27.70
C GLY A 130 -5.33 22.34 27.29
N GLN A 131 -6.33 22.68 26.48
CA GLN A 131 -7.33 21.78 25.90
C GLN A 131 -7.05 21.58 24.41
N LEU A 132 -7.24 20.35 23.92
CA LEU A 132 -7.38 20.08 22.49
C LEU A 132 -8.81 20.46 22.11
N SER A 133 -9.03 20.94 20.89
CA SER A 133 -10.36 21.01 20.29
C SER A 133 -10.25 20.64 18.83
N CYS A 134 -11.23 19.89 18.33
CA CYS A 134 -11.30 19.49 16.95
C CYS A 134 -12.66 19.81 16.37
N GLN A 135 -12.67 20.14 15.08
CA GLN A 135 -13.88 20.27 14.30
C GLN A 135 -13.79 19.44 13.03
N TRP A 136 -14.93 18.94 12.57
CA TRP A 136 -15.04 18.25 11.28
C TRP A 136 -16.39 18.53 10.64
N GLU A 137 -16.45 18.29 9.34
CA GLU A 137 -17.67 18.33 8.55
C GLU A 137 -18.21 16.92 8.34
N ARG A 138 -19.52 16.85 8.13
CA ARG A 138 -20.22 15.61 7.83
C ARG A 138 -19.90 15.18 6.39
N GLY A 139 -19.62 13.89 6.20
CA GLY A 139 -19.42 13.32 4.87
C GLY A 139 -20.63 13.52 3.96
N PRO A 140 -20.45 13.87 2.68
CA PRO A 140 -21.53 14.19 1.75
C PRO A 140 -22.50 13.03 1.49
N LYS A 141 -22.08 11.77 1.69
CA LYS A 141 -22.95 10.59 1.57
C LYS A 141 -23.44 10.04 2.89
N ALA A 142 -23.09 10.66 4.01
CA ALA A 142 -23.52 10.18 5.32
C ALA A 142 -25.04 10.29 5.48
N THR A 143 -25.68 9.22 6.00
CA THR A 143 -27.13 9.14 6.24
C THR A 143 -27.55 10.02 7.40
N GLY A 144 -28.79 10.54 7.41
CA GLY A 144 -29.31 11.52 8.39
C GLY A 144 -28.94 11.24 9.84
N ASP A 145 -28.99 9.96 10.19
CA ASP A 145 -28.75 9.32 11.49
C ASP A 145 -27.28 8.95 11.79
N VAL A 146 -26.32 9.40 10.99
CA VAL A 146 -24.89 9.13 11.24
C VAL A 146 -24.45 9.75 12.58
N HIS A 147 -23.65 9.02 13.34
CA HIS A 147 -23.02 9.51 14.55
C HIS A 147 -21.50 9.31 14.46
N TYR A 148 -20.75 10.42 14.45
CA TYR A 148 -19.29 10.39 14.47
C TYR A 148 -18.77 10.27 15.90
N ARG A 149 -17.72 9.47 16.08
CA ARG A 149 -16.99 9.33 17.35
C ARG A 149 -15.53 9.67 17.13
N MET A 150 -15.01 10.54 17.98
CA MET A 150 -13.62 10.94 17.95
C MET A 150 -12.84 10.20 19.02
N PHE A 151 -11.71 9.62 18.58
CA PHE A 151 -10.71 9.01 19.47
C PHE A 151 -9.38 9.70 19.26
N TRP A 152 -8.65 9.91 20.35
CA TRP A 152 -7.29 10.41 20.31
C TRP A 152 -6.37 9.55 21.16
N ARG A 153 -5.08 9.61 20.84
CA ARG A 153 -4.04 8.88 21.55
C ARG A 153 -2.74 9.65 21.48
N ASP A 154 -1.92 9.54 22.52
CA ASP A 154 -0.51 9.89 22.40
C ASP A 154 0.15 8.86 21.47
N VAL A 155 0.86 9.33 20.45
CA VAL A 155 1.50 8.45 19.45
C VAL A 155 2.55 7.51 20.05
N ARG A 156 3.11 7.87 21.21
CA ARG A 156 4.05 7.06 21.98
C ARG A 156 3.36 5.88 22.68
N LEU A 157 2.05 5.95 22.83
CA LEU A 157 1.23 4.90 23.41
C LEU A 157 0.62 4.05 22.28
N GLY A 158 0.61 2.73 22.48
CA GLY A 158 0.01 1.80 21.52
C GLY A 158 -1.52 1.94 21.44
N PRO A 159 -2.17 1.32 20.43
CA PRO A 159 -3.61 1.45 20.16
C PRO A 159 -4.55 1.14 21.34
N ALA A 160 -4.10 0.33 22.29
CA ALA A 160 -4.84 0.02 23.52
C ALA A 160 -5.12 1.25 24.42
N HIS A 161 -4.49 2.41 24.13
CA HIS A 161 -4.62 3.64 24.90
C HIS A 161 -5.46 4.71 24.19
N ASN A 162 -6.24 4.34 23.18
CA ASN A 162 -7.20 5.25 22.55
C ASN A 162 -8.18 5.77 23.61
N ARG A 163 -8.33 7.09 23.66
CA ARG A 163 -9.28 7.78 24.52
C ARG A 163 -10.37 8.38 23.66
N GLU A 164 -11.61 8.07 23.99
CA GLU A 164 -12.75 8.73 23.38
C GLU A 164 -12.83 10.18 23.84
N CYS A 165 -13.27 11.06 22.93
CA CYS A 165 -13.58 12.44 23.25
C CYS A 165 -14.66 12.50 24.36
N PRO A 166 -14.39 13.16 25.50
CA PRO A 166 -15.34 13.21 26.60
C PRO A 166 -16.48 14.20 26.36
N HIS A 167 -16.28 15.22 25.52
CA HIS A 167 -17.24 16.29 25.28
C HIS A 167 -17.40 16.58 23.79
N TYR A 168 -18.60 16.29 23.27
CA TYR A 168 -19.01 16.67 21.92
C TYR A 168 -19.90 17.91 22.01
N HIS A 169 -19.54 18.95 21.26
CA HIS A 169 -20.35 20.15 21.08
C HIS A 169 -21.15 20.01 19.78
N SER A 170 -22.45 19.78 19.91
CA SER A 170 -23.38 19.91 18.79
C SER A 170 -23.75 21.39 18.64
N LEU A 171 -23.20 22.08 17.64
CA LEU A 171 -23.83 23.29 17.12
C LEU A 171 -25.02 22.87 16.24
N ASP A 172 -26.07 22.34 16.87
CA ASP A 172 -27.37 22.22 16.23
C ASP A 172 -27.97 23.62 16.16
N VAL A 173 -27.86 24.23 14.98
CA VAL A 173 -28.53 25.49 14.65
C VAL A 173 -30.05 25.25 14.70
N ASN A 174 -30.63 25.56 15.86
CA ASN A 174 -32.04 25.86 16.01
C ASN A 174 -32.38 27.13 15.20
N THR A 175 -32.53 27.00 13.87
CA THR A 175 -33.29 27.98 13.09
C THR A 175 -33.89 27.33 11.85
N ALA A 176 -35.20 27.43 11.74
CA ALA A 176 -36.00 26.96 10.62
C ALA A 176 -35.40 27.39 9.25
N GLY A 177 -34.94 26.42 8.47
CA GLY A 177 -34.36 26.57 7.14
C GLY A 177 -33.57 25.30 6.77
N PRO A 178 -33.32 25.01 5.48
CA PRO A 178 -32.53 23.83 5.10
C PRO A 178 -31.13 24.01 5.72
N ALA A 179 -30.81 23.14 6.68
CA ALA A 179 -29.69 23.32 7.59
C ALA A 179 -28.36 23.45 6.82
N PRO A 180 -27.62 24.57 6.96
CA PRO A 180 -26.30 24.68 6.41
C PRO A 180 -25.31 24.01 7.38
N HIS A 181 -24.55 23.03 6.89
CA HIS A 181 -23.19 22.71 7.32
C HIS A 181 -22.93 22.82 8.84
N GLY A 182 -23.51 21.90 9.62
CA GLY A 182 -23.20 21.78 11.05
C GLY A 182 -21.79 21.22 11.22
N GLY A 183 -20.83 22.10 11.54
CA GLY A 183 -19.52 21.68 12.04
C GLY A 183 -19.69 21.06 13.41
N HIS A 184 -19.21 19.83 13.59
CA HIS A 184 -19.18 19.18 14.90
C HIS A 184 -17.89 19.58 15.58
N GLU A 185 -18.00 20.30 16.70
CA GLU A 185 -16.87 20.67 17.55
C GLU A 185 -16.76 19.65 18.69
N GLY A 186 -15.55 19.33 19.14
CA GLY A 186 -15.38 18.45 20.30
C GLY A 186 -13.95 18.40 20.82
N CYS A 187 -13.87 18.41 22.15
CA CYS A 187 -12.86 17.83 23.06
C CYS A 187 -13.15 18.33 24.48
#